data_AF-A0AAD5CCS8-F1
#
_entry.id   AF-A0AAD5CCS8-F1
#
_cell.length_a   1.000
_cell.length_b   1.000
_cell.length_c   1.000
_cell.angle_alpha   90.00
_cell.angle_beta   90.00
_cell.angle_gamma   90.00
#
_symmetry.space_group_name_H-M   'P 1'
#
loop_
_entity.id
_entity.type
_entity.pdbx_description
1 polymer ?
#
loop_
_entity_poly.entity_id
_entity_poly.type
_entity_poly.pdbx_seq_one_letter_code
_entity_poly.pdbx_strand_id
1 'polypeptide(L)'
;MCTPVGGGLASCVFGVSSSNYLYSTNPFELLKDSGSFQEYKKPVQEVIAEMTNGGVDRSVECTGHIDAMISAFECVHDGWGVVVLVGVPHKDAVFRTSPMNLLNERTLKGTFFGNYKPRSDIPSKLELEKFITHEVPFTEINKAFDLMLKGEGLRCIIRMDA
;
A
#
# COMPACT_ATOMS: atom_id res chain seq x y z
N MET A 1 11.99 1.84 13.95
CA MET A 1 12.91 0.69 14.05
C MET A 1 12.06 -0.55 14.25
N CYS A 2 11.83 -1.33 13.19
CA CYS A 2 11.36 -2.71 13.32
C CYS A 2 12.61 -3.57 13.47
N THR A 3 12.79 -4.24 14.60
CA THR A 3 13.88 -5.19 14.77
C THR A 3 13.56 -6.50 14.05
N PRO A 4 14.55 -7.18 13.45
CA PRO A 4 14.36 -8.49 12.88
C PRO A 4 14.11 -9.48 14.02
N VAL A 5 12.92 -10.06 14.07
CA VAL A 5 12.67 -11.22 14.94
C VAL A 5 13.26 -12.42 14.21
N GLY A 6 14.25 -13.06 14.83
CA GLY A 6 14.98 -14.17 14.25
C GLY A 6 14.09 -15.37 13.93
N GLY A 7 14.31 -15.96 12.75
CA GLY A 7 13.54 -17.06 12.20
C GLY A 7 12.99 -16.65 10.85
N GLY A 8 13.73 -16.96 9.77
CA GLY A 8 13.44 -16.49 8.42
C GLY A 8 12.09 -16.96 7.90
N LEU A 9 11.06 -16.13 8.08
CA LEU A 9 9.89 -15.99 7.23
C LEU A 9 9.53 -14.50 7.25
N ALA A 10 9.37 -13.94 6.05
CA ALA A 10 9.44 -12.52 5.78
C ALA A 10 8.35 -11.72 6.49
N SER A 11 8.73 -10.53 6.98
CA SER A 11 7.80 -9.44 7.28
C SER A 11 7.15 -8.99 5.97
N CYS A 12 6.17 -9.74 5.47
CA CYS A 12 5.52 -9.48 4.20
C CYS A 12 4.60 -8.28 4.36
N VAL A 13 5.06 -7.10 3.94
CA VAL A 13 4.21 -5.93 3.78
C VAL A 13 3.37 -6.14 2.53
N PHE A 14 2.05 -6.22 2.68
CA PHE A 14 1.12 -6.31 1.54
C PHE A 14 0.43 -4.98 1.29
N GLY A 15 0.42 -4.56 0.02
CA GLY A 15 -0.44 -3.51 -0.50
C GLY A 15 -1.72 -4.12 -1.07
N VAL A 16 -2.89 -3.65 -0.63
CA VAL A 16 -4.19 -4.09 -1.16
C VAL A 16 -4.77 -2.98 -2.03
N SER A 17 -5.18 -3.31 -3.27
CA SER A 17 -5.81 -2.35 -4.21
C SER A 17 -7.28 -2.67 -4.49
N SER A 18 -8.01 -1.66 -4.98
CA SER A 18 -9.46 -1.57 -5.21
C SER A 18 -10.09 -2.64 -6.11
N SER A 19 -9.33 -3.66 -6.51
CA SER A 19 -9.76 -4.74 -7.39
C SER A 19 -9.34 -6.13 -6.87
N ASN A 20 -9.20 -6.30 -5.55
CA ASN A 20 -8.68 -7.54 -4.92
C ASN A 20 -7.27 -7.92 -5.38
N TYR A 21 -6.50 -6.98 -5.93
CA TYR A 21 -5.13 -7.23 -6.33
C TYR A 21 -4.21 -7.24 -5.11
N LEU A 22 -3.45 -8.33 -5.01
CA LEU A 22 -2.39 -8.53 -4.03
C LEU A 22 -1.07 -7.96 -4.57
N TYR A 23 -0.53 -6.97 -3.87
CA TYR A 23 0.89 -6.65 -4.01
C TYR A 23 1.65 -7.38 -2.90
N SER A 24 2.31 -8.46 -3.26
CA SER A 24 3.25 -9.19 -2.40
C SER A 24 4.68 -8.73 -2.67
N THR A 25 5.49 -8.84 -1.62
CA THR A 25 6.96 -8.80 -1.55
C THR A 25 7.65 -7.46 -1.26
N ASN A 26 8.74 -7.63 -0.51
CA ASN A 26 9.84 -6.75 -0.17
C ASN A 26 9.77 -5.33 -0.80
N PRO A 27 9.82 -4.24 -0.01
CA PRO A 27 9.70 -2.87 -0.55
C PRO A 27 10.73 -2.50 -1.64
N PHE A 28 11.78 -3.31 -1.85
CA PHE A 28 12.77 -3.15 -2.91
C PHE A 28 12.44 -3.87 -4.25
N GLU A 29 11.51 -4.83 -4.27
CA GLU A 29 11.09 -5.57 -5.49
C GLU A 29 9.93 -4.91 -6.26
N LEU A 30 9.24 -3.95 -5.62
CA LEU A 30 8.18 -3.12 -6.22
C LEU A 30 8.59 -2.42 -7.52
N LEU A 31 9.89 -2.30 -7.79
CA LEU A 31 10.44 -1.62 -8.96
C LEU A 31 10.82 -2.57 -10.10
N LYS A 32 10.65 -3.90 -9.94
CA LYS A 32 11.05 -4.88 -10.97
C LYS A 32 9.90 -5.75 -11.49
N ASP A 33 8.88 -6.05 -10.69
CA ASP A 33 7.77 -6.91 -11.13
C ASP A 33 6.45 -6.14 -11.18
N SER A 34 6.14 -5.60 -12.34
CA SER A 34 4.78 -5.17 -12.72
C SER A 34 3.85 -6.35 -13.06
N GLY A 35 4.08 -7.57 -12.53
CA GLY A 35 3.87 -8.76 -13.37
C GLY A 35 3.37 -10.07 -12.77
N SER A 36 2.70 -10.13 -11.61
CA SER A 36 1.91 -11.33 -11.30
C SER A 36 0.59 -11.02 -10.61
N PHE A 37 -0.37 -10.49 -11.39
CA PHE A 37 -1.76 -10.44 -10.99
C PHE A 37 -2.33 -11.87 -11.03
N GLN A 38 -2.45 -12.50 -9.87
CA GLN A 38 -3.20 -13.75 -9.75
C GLN A 38 -4.62 -13.44 -9.30
N GLU A 39 -5.59 -13.89 -10.09
CA GLU A 39 -7.00 -13.79 -9.73
C GLU A 39 -7.34 -14.95 -8.80
N TYR A 40 -7.70 -14.63 -7.56
CA TYR A 40 -8.10 -15.61 -6.57
C TYR A 40 -9.61 -15.65 -6.42
N LYS A 41 -10.18 -16.86 -6.36
CA LYS A 41 -11.62 -17.07 -6.16
C LYS A 41 -12.07 -16.88 -4.71
N LYS A 42 -11.13 -16.96 -3.76
CA LYS A 42 -11.36 -16.77 -2.32
C LYS A 42 -11.13 -15.30 -1.94
N PRO A 43 -11.73 -14.82 -0.84
CA PRO A 43 -11.40 -13.51 -0.28
C PRO A 43 -9.90 -13.36 -0.08
N VAL A 44 -9.37 -12.20 -0.45
CA VAL A 44 -7.93 -11.93 -0.50
C VAL A 44 -7.24 -12.11 0.86
N GLN A 45 -7.94 -11.80 1.95
CA GLN A 45 -7.46 -11.99 3.32
C GLN A 45 -7.29 -13.46 3.70
N GLU A 46 -8.14 -14.36 3.19
CA GLU A 46 -8.02 -15.80 3.43
C GLU A 46 -6.84 -16.37 2.67
N VAL A 47 -6.66 -15.95 1.41
CA VAL A 47 -5.51 -16.34 0.59
C VAL A 47 -4.20 -15.94 1.27
N ILE A 48 -4.10 -14.69 1.74
CA ILE A 48 -2.92 -14.22 2.49
C ILE A 48 -2.72 -15.07 3.74
N ALA A 49 -3.76 -15.30 4.54
CA ALA A 49 -3.65 -16.08 5.78
C ALA A 49 -3.18 -17.52 5.52
N GLU A 50 -3.69 -18.17 4.46
CA GLU A 50 -3.26 -19.50 4.03
C GLU A 50 -1.79 -19.50 3.57
N MET A 51 -1.37 -18.50 2.78
CA MET A 51 0.00 -18.36 2.28
C MET A 51 1.02 -18.04 3.37
N THR A 52 0.59 -17.39 4.45
CA THR A 52 1.46 -16.89 5.53
C THR A 52 1.27 -17.63 6.84
N ASN A 53 0.51 -18.72 6.83
CA ASN A 53 0.25 -19.58 8.00
C ASN A 53 -0.33 -18.80 9.19
N GLY A 54 -1.35 -17.98 8.95
CA GLY A 54 -2.07 -17.24 9.99
C GLY A 54 -2.24 -15.74 9.75
N GLY A 55 -1.60 -15.20 8.71
CA GLY A 55 -1.67 -13.78 8.37
C GLY A 55 -0.31 -13.10 8.42
N VAL A 56 -0.27 -11.85 7.97
CA VAL A 56 0.99 -11.10 7.83
C VAL A 56 1.30 -10.30 9.07
N ASP A 57 2.59 -10.10 9.35
CA ASP A 57 2.98 -9.23 10.46
C ASP A 57 2.48 -7.81 10.25
N ARG A 58 2.57 -7.30 9.02
CA ARG A 58 2.29 -5.90 8.69
C ARG A 58 1.55 -5.80 7.35
N SER A 59 0.51 -4.98 7.30
CA SER A 59 -0.16 -4.62 6.03
C SER A 59 -0.28 -3.11 5.90
N VAL A 60 -0.26 -2.62 4.66
CA VAL A 60 -0.38 -1.18 4.37
C VAL A 60 -1.40 -0.97 3.25
N GLU A 61 -2.47 -0.23 3.54
CA GLU A 61 -3.50 0.08 2.55
C GLU A 61 -3.24 1.47 1.94
N CYS A 62 -3.15 1.54 0.61
CA CYS A 62 -2.68 2.73 -0.12
C CYS A 62 -3.66 3.24 -1.18
N THR A 63 -4.83 2.64 -1.35
CA THR A 63 -5.82 3.00 -2.39
C THR A 63 -6.96 3.85 -1.87
N GLY A 64 -7.32 3.71 -0.60
CA GLY A 64 -8.48 4.41 -0.04
C GLY A 64 -9.80 3.65 -0.23
N HIS A 65 -9.79 2.46 -0.81
CA HIS A 65 -11.00 1.67 -1.00
C HIS A 65 -11.40 0.94 0.28
N ILE A 66 -12.67 1.02 0.67
CA ILE A 66 -13.11 0.54 1.99
C ILE A 66 -12.97 -0.98 2.16
N ASP A 67 -13.26 -1.74 1.11
CA ASP A 67 -13.12 -3.21 1.16
C ASP A 67 -11.64 -3.61 1.24
N ALA A 68 -10.76 -2.85 0.58
CA ALA A 68 -9.31 -3.06 0.66
C ALA A 68 -8.78 -2.77 2.08
N MET A 69 -9.32 -1.75 2.75
CA MET A 69 -8.98 -1.47 4.16
C MET A 69 -9.40 -2.60 5.09
N ILE A 70 -10.61 -3.14 4.90
CA ILE A 70 -11.12 -4.26 5.71
C ILE A 70 -10.27 -5.50 5.46
N SER A 71 -10.01 -5.85 4.20
CA SER A 71 -9.13 -6.97 3.85
C SER A 71 -7.72 -6.80 4.39
N ALA A 72 -7.16 -5.59 4.36
CA ALA A 72 -5.84 -5.31 4.93
C ALA A 72 -5.81 -5.47 6.45
N PHE A 73 -6.89 -5.13 7.16
CA PHE A 73 -7.01 -5.38 8.59
C PHE A 73 -7.29 -6.86 8.90
N GLU A 74 -7.96 -7.57 8.01
CA GLU A 74 -8.33 -8.97 8.23
C GLU A 74 -7.21 -9.96 7.92
N CYS A 75 -6.26 -9.58 7.08
CA CYS A 75 -5.14 -10.42 6.65
C CYS A 75 -3.92 -10.40 7.57
N VAL A 76 -3.89 -9.54 8.60
CA VAL A 76 -2.77 -9.50 9.55
C VAL A 76 -2.88 -10.62 10.58
N HIS A 77 -1.74 -11.08 11.07
CA HIS A 77 -1.65 -12.16 12.04
C HIS A 77 -2.31 -11.78 13.38
N ASP A 78 -3.05 -12.72 13.97
CA ASP A 78 -3.58 -12.58 15.33
C ASP A 78 -2.43 -12.51 16.35
N GLY A 79 -2.56 -11.75 17.44
CA GLY A 79 -1.51 -11.58 18.44
C GLY A 79 -0.63 -10.34 18.21
N TRP A 80 -0.03 -10.18 17.03
CA TRP A 80 0.98 -9.12 16.79
C TRP A 80 0.84 -8.37 15.47
N GLY A 81 -0.18 -8.66 14.68
CA GLY A 81 -0.45 -8.03 13.40
C GLY A 81 -0.71 -6.53 13.53
N VAL A 82 -0.09 -5.73 12.66
CA VAL A 82 -0.31 -4.28 12.61
C VAL A 82 -0.65 -3.86 11.19
N VAL A 83 -1.82 -3.27 10.99
CA VAL A 83 -2.20 -2.64 9.73
C VAL A 83 -2.01 -1.12 9.82
N VAL A 84 -1.57 -0.52 8.72
CA VAL A 84 -1.46 0.93 8.55
C VAL A 84 -2.30 1.38 7.36
N LEU A 85 -3.31 2.21 7.62
CA LEU A 85 -4.12 2.84 6.59
C LEU A 85 -3.47 4.17 6.15
N VAL A 86 -3.17 4.27 4.86
CA VAL A 86 -2.58 5.45 4.20
C VAL A 86 -3.56 6.04 3.20
N GLY A 87 -4.31 5.18 2.49
CA GLY A 87 -5.30 5.57 1.50
C GLY A 87 -6.39 6.45 2.08
N VAL A 88 -6.84 7.45 1.29
CA VAL A 88 -7.89 8.38 1.71
C VAL A 88 -9.24 7.88 1.20
N PRO A 89 -10.19 7.51 2.07
CA PRO A 89 -11.48 6.99 1.65
C PRO A 89 -12.45 8.09 1.22
N HIS A 90 -13.52 7.70 0.53
CA HIS A 90 -14.64 8.58 0.26
C HIS A 90 -15.29 9.04 1.57
N LYS A 91 -15.79 10.29 1.62
CA LYS A 91 -16.31 10.94 2.84
C LYS A 91 -17.39 10.15 3.59
N ASP A 92 -18.17 9.34 2.88
CA ASP A 92 -19.31 8.59 3.42
C ASP A 92 -18.97 7.10 3.67
N ALA A 93 -17.72 6.69 3.45
CA ALA A 93 -17.29 5.30 3.64
C ALA A 93 -17.24 4.94 5.14
N VAL A 94 -17.71 3.74 5.47
CA VAL A 94 -17.76 3.24 6.86
C VAL A 94 -16.91 1.99 6.99
N PHE A 95 -15.88 2.06 7.84
CA PHE A 95 -15.06 0.91 8.18
C PHE A 95 -15.76 0.05 9.23
N ARG A 96 -15.99 -1.23 8.93
CA ARG A 96 -16.68 -2.18 9.83
C ARG A 96 -15.91 -3.48 9.90
N THR A 97 -15.72 -3.99 11.10
CA THR A 97 -15.09 -5.30 11.36
C THR A 97 -15.61 -5.88 12.67
N SER A 98 -15.40 -7.19 12.88
CA SER A 98 -15.76 -7.85 14.13
C SER A 98 -14.91 -7.32 15.29
N PRO A 99 -15.49 -6.98 16.46
CA PRO A 99 -14.72 -6.61 17.65
C PRO A 99 -13.71 -7.69 18.07
N MET A 100 -13.99 -8.96 17.76
CA MET A 100 -13.08 -10.07 18.06
C MET A 100 -11.73 -9.92 17.35
N ASN A 101 -11.70 -9.29 16.17
CA ASN A 101 -10.45 -9.07 15.44
C ASN A 101 -9.51 -8.13 16.21
N LEU A 102 -10.04 -7.17 16.97
CA LEU A 102 -9.22 -6.32 17.85
C LEU A 102 -8.89 -7.02 19.17
N LEU A 103 -9.81 -7.83 19.72
CA LEU A 103 -9.56 -8.60 20.94
C LEU A 103 -8.51 -9.70 20.73
N ASN A 104 -8.38 -10.24 19.52
CA ASN A 104 -7.29 -11.11 19.08
C ASN A 104 -5.97 -10.32 18.85
N GLU A 105 -5.80 -9.17 19.49
CA GLU A 105 -4.57 -8.38 19.56
C GLU A 105 -4.06 -7.84 18.21
N ARG A 106 -4.92 -7.70 17.20
CA ARG A 106 -4.58 -6.95 15.99
C ARG A 106 -4.58 -5.46 16.28
N THR A 107 -3.64 -4.73 15.67
CA THR A 107 -3.53 -3.28 15.84
C THR A 107 -3.84 -2.55 14.53
N LEU A 108 -4.83 -1.64 14.58
CA LEU A 108 -5.16 -0.73 13.48
C LEU A 108 -4.53 0.65 13.72
N LYS A 109 -3.78 1.16 12.74
CA LYS A 109 -3.21 2.52 12.75
C LYS A 109 -3.57 3.27 11.48
N GLY A 110 -3.84 4.56 11.60
CA GLY A 110 -3.86 5.47 10.47
C GLY A 110 -2.55 6.26 10.40
N THR A 111 -2.18 6.71 9.20
CA THR A 111 -1.09 7.66 9.02
C THR A 111 -1.49 8.75 8.04
N PHE A 112 -1.04 9.98 8.32
CA PHE A 112 -1.15 11.10 7.41
C PHE A 112 0.25 11.53 7.03
N PHE A 113 0.51 11.67 5.73
CA PHE A 113 1.83 12.04 5.18
C PHE A 113 2.97 11.12 5.69
N GLY A 114 2.69 9.84 5.92
CA GLY A 114 3.68 8.89 6.44
C GLY A 114 4.18 9.21 7.85
N ASN A 115 3.47 10.05 8.61
CA ASN A 115 3.87 10.57 9.92
C ASN A 115 5.15 11.43 9.89
N TYR A 116 5.50 11.98 8.72
CA TYR A 116 6.61 12.93 8.56
C TYR A 116 6.20 14.33 9.01
N LYS A 117 7.11 15.05 9.68
CA LYS A 117 7.00 16.50 9.88
C LYS A 117 7.61 17.21 8.66
N PRO A 118 6.83 17.93 7.83
CA PRO A 118 7.30 18.42 6.53
C PRO A 118 8.56 19.31 6.58
N ARG A 119 8.77 20.07 7.65
CA ARG A 119 9.93 20.98 7.77
C ARG A 119 11.20 20.31 8.25
N SER A 120 11.10 19.25 9.06
CA SER A 120 12.26 18.65 9.74
C SER A 120 12.62 17.28 9.19
N ASP A 121 11.64 16.54 8.68
CA ASP A 121 11.81 15.10 8.45
C ASP A 121 11.91 14.75 6.95
N ILE A 122 11.70 15.71 6.03
CA ILE A 122 11.89 15.47 4.59
C ILE A 122 13.39 15.28 4.32
N PRO A 123 13.82 14.07 3.91
CA PRO A 123 15.23 13.78 3.70
C PRO A 123 15.73 14.38 2.39
N SER A 124 17.02 14.74 2.34
CA SER A 124 17.67 15.29 1.14
C SER A 124 18.19 14.23 0.17
N LYS A 125 18.19 12.94 0.54
CA LYS A 125 18.73 11.84 -0.27
C LYS A 125 17.75 10.67 -0.29
N LEU A 126 17.09 10.50 -1.43
CA LEU A 126 16.26 9.34 -1.75
C LEU A 126 16.46 9.01 -3.24
N GLU A 127 16.35 7.72 -3.59
CA GLU A 127 16.32 7.30 -4.99
C GLU A 127 14.94 7.58 -5.58
N LEU A 128 14.74 8.79 -6.13
CA LEU A 128 13.45 9.22 -6.67
C LEU A 128 13.29 8.95 -8.17
N GLU A 129 14.40 8.82 -8.89
CA GLU A 129 14.41 8.72 -10.36
C GLU A 129 13.55 7.57 -10.88
N LYS A 130 13.52 6.44 -10.14
CA LYS A 130 12.78 5.23 -10.52
C LYS A 130 11.26 5.42 -10.50
N PHE A 131 10.76 6.45 -9.83
CA PHE A 131 9.33 6.76 -9.77
C PHE A 131 8.88 7.69 -10.89
N ILE A 132 9.82 8.34 -11.59
CA ILE A 132 9.52 9.25 -12.69
C ILE A 132 9.37 8.39 -13.96
N THR A 133 8.15 8.33 -14.49
CA THR A 133 7.85 7.54 -15.70
C THR A 133 7.67 8.41 -16.93
N HIS A 134 7.24 9.66 -16.76
CA HIS A 134 6.94 10.58 -17.85
C HIS A 134 7.41 11.99 -17.49
N GLU A 135 7.81 12.76 -18.50
CA GLU A 135 8.03 14.19 -18.38
C GLU A 135 7.32 14.91 -19.52
N VAL A 136 6.62 16.00 -19.22
CA VAL A 136 5.91 16.82 -20.21
C VAL A 136 6.17 18.31 -19.96
N PRO A 137 6.20 19.15 -21.00
CA PRO A 137 6.20 20.60 -20.82
C PRO A 137 4.85 21.07 -20.27
N PHE A 138 4.83 22.21 -19.58
CA PHE A 138 3.60 22.80 -19.02
C PHE A 138 2.52 23.07 -20.09
N THR A 139 2.93 23.35 -21.33
CA THR A 139 2.03 23.51 -22.48
C THR A 139 1.21 22.26 -22.80
N GLU A 140 1.71 21.06 -22.44
CA GLU A 140 1.05 19.77 -22.64
C GLU A 140 0.46 19.21 -21.34
N ILE A 141 0.14 20.04 -20.34
CA ILE A 141 -0.36 19.58 -19.03
C ILE A 141 -1.54 18.60 -19.11
N ASN A 142 -2.46 18.76 -20.07
CA ASN A 142 -3.61 17.86 -20.26
C ASN A 142 -3.19 16.42 -20.58
N LYS A 143 -2.07 16.24 -21.29
CA LYS A 143 -1.51 14.91 -21.59
C LYS A 143 -1.08 14.19 -20.32
N ALA A 144 -0.58 14.92 -19.30
CA ALA A 144 -0.25 14.32 -18.01
C ALA A 144 -1.50 13.79 -17.29
N PHE A 145 -2.64 14.49 -17.39
CA PHE A 145 -3.91 14.01 -16.86
C PHE A 145 -4.43 12.78 -17.62
N ASP A 146 -4.31 12.76 -18.95
CA ASP A 146 -4.70 11.59 -19.75
C ASP A 146 -3.88 10.34 -19.38
N LEU A 147 -2.56 10.49 -19.20
CA LEU A 147 -1.68 9.40 -18.75
C LEU A 147 -2.10 8.88 -17.37
N MET A 148 -2.44 9.79 -16.44
CA MET A 148 -2.92 9.42 -15.10
C MET A 148 -4.22 8.62 -15.16
N LEU A 149 -5.20 9.08 -15.95
CA LEU A 149 -6.50 8.41 -16.09
C LEU A 149 -6.40 7.03 -16.74
N LYS A 150 -5.46 6.86 -17.68
CA LYS A 150 -5.17 5.56 -18.31
C LYS A 150 -4.37 4.61 -17.42
N GLY A 151 -3.83 5.09 -16.29
CA GLY A 151 -2.92 4.32 -15.45
C GLY A 151 -1.56 4.08 -16.11
N GLU A 152 -1.18 4.91 -17.08
CA GLU A 152 0.07 4.83 -17.82
C GLU A 152 1.15 5.64 -17.09
N GLY A 153 1.84 4.99 -16.15
CA GLY A 153 2.97 5.55 -15.39
C GLY A 153 2.70 5.77 -13.89
N LEU A 154 3.75 6.12 -13.15
CA LEU A 154 3.71 6.34 -11.69
C LEU A 154 3.68 7.83 -11.35
N ARG A 155 4.64 8.60 -11.86
CA ARG A 155 4.71 10.06 -11.72
C ARG A 155 5.08 10.70 -13.05
N CYS A 156 4.39 11.79 -13.35
CA CYS A 156 4.65 12.65 -14.48
C CYS A 156 5.22 13.98 -13.96
N ILE A 157 6.42 14.35 -14.42
CA ILE A 157 7.02 15.65 -14.09
C ILE A 157 6.57 16.67 -15.12
N ILE A 158 6.09 17.82 -14.63
CA ILE A 158 5.71 18.96 -15.47
C ILE A 158 6.86 19.96 -15.43
N ARG A 159 7.51 20.18 -16.57
CA ARG A 159 8.60 21.16 -16.73
C ARG A 159 7.99 22.53 -17.01
N MET A 160 8.34 23.52 -16.20
CA MET A 160 7.80 24.89 -16.28
C MET A 160 8.56 25.77 -17.27
N ASP A 161 9.77 25.36 -17.63
CA ASP A 161 10.79 26.08 -18.37
C ASP A 161 10.92 25.65 -19.85
N ALA A 162 10.07 24.72 -20.28
CA ALA A 162 10.03 24.17 -21.63
C ALA A 162 8.93 24.80 -22.49
#